data_AF-A0A087GU92-F1
#
_entry.id   AF-A0A087GU92-F1
#
_cell.length_a   1.000
_cell.length_b   1.000
_cell.length_c   1.000
_cell.angle_alpha   90.00
_cell.angle_beta   90.00
_cell.angle_gamma   90.00
#
_symmetry.space_group_name_H-M   'P 1'
#
loop_
_entity.id
_entity.type
_entity.pdbx_description
1 polymer ?
#
loop_
_entity_poly.entity_id
_entity_poly.type
_entity_poly.pdbx_seq_one_letter_code
_entity_poly.pdbx_strand_id
1 'polypeptide(L)'
;MATDFKSLLPIIDISPLLAKCDDSHMMEDAGVAEVVGKLDRACRDVGFFYVIGHGISEDLVNKVKEMTHRFFELPYEEKLKIKLTRAAGYRGYQRIGENYTNGNQDLHEAIDCYREFNQGKYGETGKILEGPNQWPKYPQEYKELMEEYIKLCKDLSRNILRGI
;
A
#
# COMPACT_ATOMS: atom_id res chain seq x y z
N MET A 1 -18.13 10.17 -23.55
CA MET A 1 -19.17 9.37 -22.89
C MET A 1 -18.64 9.03 -21.52
N ALA A 2 -19.22 9.59 -20.45
CA ALA A 2 -18.88 9.18 -19.10
C ALA A 2 -19.56 7.82 -18.87
N THR A 3 -18.78 6.78 -18.65
CA THR A 3 -19.28 5.45 -18.32
C THR A 3 -20.14 5.57 -17.06
N ASP A 4 -21.37 5.06 -17.11
CA ASP A 4 -22.28 5.02 -15.96
C ASP A 4 -21.66 4.12 -14.87
N PHE A 5 -20.98 4.72 -13.89
CA PHE A 5 -20.31 4.05 -12.76
C PHE A 5 -21.29 3.31 -11.81
N LYS A 6 -22.57 3.19 -12.16
CA LYS A 6 -23.58 2.45 -11.37
C LYS A 6 -23.44 0.93 -11.42
N SER A 7 -22.54 0.36 -12.22
CA SER A 7 -22.10 -1.01 -12.01
C SER A 7 -21.29 -1.07 -10.71
N LEU A 8 -21.86 -1.66 -9.66
CA LEU A 8 -21.15 -1.95 -8.41
C LEU A 8 -19.77 -2.52 -8.72
N LEU A 9 -18.71 -1.88 -8.21
CA LEU A 9 -17.35 -2.38 -8.34
C LEU A 9 -17.32 -3.85 -7.88
N PRO A 10 -16.67 -4.76 -8.64
CA PRO A 10 -16.62 -6.16 -8.26
C PRO A 10 -16.06 -6.34 -6.85
N ILE A 11 -16.77 -7.09 -6.01
CA ILE A 11 -16.29 -7.53 -4.69
C ILE A 11 -15.91 -9.00 -4.84
N ILE A 12 -14.63 -9.32 -4.66
CA ILE A 12 -14.07 -10.64 -4.90
C ILE A 12 -13.57 -11.21 -3.58
N ASP A 13 -14.17 -12.33 -3.15
CA ASP A 13 -13.62 -13.12 -2.04
C ASP A 13 -12.44 -13.94 -2.54
N ILE A 14 -11.26 -13.66 -2.00
CA ILE A 14 -10.01 -14.33 -2.39
C ILE A 14 -9.61 -15.44 -1.41
N SER A 15 -10.47 -15.79 -0.44
CA SER A 15 -10.19 -16.86 0.53
C SER A 15 -9.78 -18.18 -0.14
N PRO A 16 -10.41 -18.64 -1.25
CA PRO A 16 -9.98 -19.86 -1.95
C PRO A 16 -8.53 -19.78 -2.47
N LEU A 17 -8.14 -18.62 -3.01
CA LEU A 17 -6.79 -18.38 -3.51
C LEU A 17 -5.75 -18.43 -2.39
N LEU A 18 -6.09 -17.87 -1.21
CA LEU A 18 -5.21 -17.91 -0.03
C LEU A 18 -5.09 -19.32 0.55
N ALA A 19 -6.20 -20.07 0.62
CA ALA A 19 -6.22 -21.43 1.17
C ALA A 19 -5.34 -22.41 0.36
N LYS A 20 -5.09 -22.11 -0.92
CA LYS A 20 -4.35 -22.94 -1.87
C LYS A 20 -3.04 -22.32 -2.33
N CYS A 21 -2.59 -21.24 -1.70
CA CYS A 21 -1.50 -20.43 -2.25
C CYS A 21 -0.13 -21.13 -2.34
N ASP A 22 0.07 -22.22 -1.60
CA ASP A 22 1.28 -23.06 -1.64
C ASP A 22 1.00 -24.48 -2.20
N ASP A 23 -0.19 -24.72 -2.79
CA ASP A 23 -0.57 -25.99 -3.41
C ASP A 23 -0.07 -26.04 -4.87
N SER A 24 0.72 -27.06 -5.24
CA SER A 24 1.22 -27.22 -6.60
C SER A 24 0.12 -27.49 -7.63
N HIS A 25 -1.05 -27.94 -7.18
CA HIS A 25 -2.23 -28.20 -8.00
C HIS A 25 -3.32 -27.13 -7.81
N MET A 26 -2.98 -25.93 -7.31
CA MET A 26 -3.97 -24.88 -7.01
C MET A 26 -4.91 -24.55 -8.19
N MET A 27 -4.43 -24.68 -9.44
CA MET A 27 -5.22 -24.34 -10.63
C MET A 27 -6.28 -25.39 -10.99
N GLU A 28 -6.19 -26.59 -10.42
CA GLU A 28 -7.21 -27.64 -10.58
C GLU A 28 -8.38 -27.44 -9.61
N ASP A 29 -8.22 -26.59 -8.59
CA ASP A 29 -9.27 -26.26 -7.64
C ASP A 29 -10.32 -25.34 -8.28
N ALA A 30 -11.59 -25.78 -8.26
CA ALA A 30 -12.69 -25.05 -8.88
C ALA A 30 -12.93 -23.67 -8.24
N GLY A 31 -12.70 -23.53 -6.93
CA GLY A 31 -12.85 -22.26 -6.22
C GLY A 31 -11.74 -21.27 -6.60
N VAL A 32 -10.50 -21.75 -6.73
CA VAL A 32 -9.39 -20.95 -7.24
C VAL A 32 -9.67 -20.50 -8.68
N ALA A 33 -10.09 -21.42 -9.56
CA ALA A 33 -10.41 -21.09 -10.95
C ALA A 33 -11.52 -20.04 -11.07
N GLU A 34 -12.55 -20.11 -10.21
CA GLU A 34 -13.61 -19.10 -10.15
C GLU A 34 -13.07 -17.72 -9.75
N VAL A 35 -12.24 -17.66 -8.71
CA VAL A 35 -11.62 -16.40 -8.23
C VAL A 35 -10.74 -15.79 -9.31
N VAL A 36 -9.88 -16.59 -9.95
CA VAL A 36 -9.03 -16.15 -11.08
C VAL A 36 -9.87 -15.57 -12.21
N GLY A 37 -10.94 -16.27 -12.61
CA GLY A 37 -11.85 -15.77 -13.64
C GLY A 37 -12.56 -14.46 -13.27
N LYS A 38 -12.83 -14.21 -11.98
CA LYS A 38 -13.37 -12.94 -11.51
C LYS A 38 -12.32 -11.83 -11.52
N LEU A 39 -11.10 -12.10 -11.07
CA LEU A 39 -9.99 -11.15 -11.07
C LEU A 39 -9.66 -10.69 -12.50
N ASP A 40 -9.53 -11.64 -13.41
CA ASP A 40 -9.26 -11.38 -14.83
C ASP A 40 -10.35 -10.50 -15.47
N ARG A 41 -11.64 -10.83 -15.29
CA ARG A 41 -12.74 -9.98 -15.78
C ARG A 41 -12.73 -8.59 -15.15
N ALA A 42 -12.52 -8.48 -13.84
CA ALA A 42 -12.47 -7.19 -13.17
C ALA A 42 -11.31 -6.32 -13.69
N CYS A 43 -10.13 -6.91 -13.92
CA CYS A 43 -8.98 -6.23 -14.50
C CYS A 43 -9.25 -5.74 -15.94
N ARG A 44 -9.88 -6.57 -16.78
CA ARG A 44 -10.12 -6.26 -18.20
C ARG A 44 -11.27 -5.28 -18.43
N ASP A 45 -12.35 -5.44 -17.69
CA ASP A 45 -13.61 -4.72 -17.96
C ASP A 45 -13.73 -3.43 -17.13
N VAL A 46 -13.16 -3.40 -15.93
CA VAL A 46 -13.31 -2.29 -14.97
C VAL A 46 -11.98 -1.62 -14.62
N GLY A 47 -10.91 -2.41 -14.47
CA GLY A 47 -9.59 -1.96 -14.02
C GLY A 47 -9.45 -1.80 -12.49
N PHE A 48 -10.53 -2.03 -11.73
CA PHE A 48 -10.55 -1.95 -10.26
C PHE A 48 -11.55 -2.97 -9.67
N PHE A 49 -11.26 -3.42 -8.44
CA PHE A 49 -12.12 -4.31 -7.66
C PHE A 49 -11.82 -4.17 -6.16
N TYR A 50 -12.79 -4.54 -5.32
CA TYR A 50 -12.58 -4.78 -3.90
C TYR A 50 -12.24 -6.24 -3.65
N VAL A 51 -11.39 -6.49 -2.66
CA VAL A 51 -11.12 -7.85 -2.15
C VAL A 51 -11.69 -8.00 -0.74
N ILE A 52 -12.29 -9.15 -0.48
CA ILE A 52 -12.67 -9.61 0.87
C ILE A 52 -12.02 -10.97 1.13
N GLY A 53 -12.05 -11.44 2.37
CA GLY A 53 -11.40 -12.71 2.72
C GLY A 53 -9.87 -12.67 2.65
N HIS A 54 -9.29 -11.46 2.65
CA HIS A 54 -7.84 -11.25 2.50
C HIS A 54 -7.01 -11.52 3.78
N GLY A 55 -7.68 -11.77 4.92
CA GLY A 55 -7.03 -12.20 6.16
C GLY A 55 -6.28 -11.11 6.95
N ILE A 56 -6.34 -9.84 6.51
CA ILE A 56 -5.79 -8.72 7.28
C ILE A 56 -6.86 -8.26 8.28
N SER A 57 -6.50 -8.24 9.57
CA SER A 57 -7.42 -7.86 10.64
C SER A 57 -7.97 -6.44 10.48
N GLU A 58 -9.28 -6.27 10.65
CA GLU A 58 -9.92 -4.96 10.68
C GLU A 58 -9.37 -4.07 11.80
N ASP A 59 -9.06 -4.65 12.96
CA ASP A 59 -8.47 -3.92 14.09
C ASP A 59 -7.11 -3.32 13.72
N LEU A 60 -6.29 -4.04 12.97
CA LEU A 60 -4.99 -3.53 12.50
C LEU A 60 -5.20 -2.36 11.52
N VAL A 61 -6.12 -2.52 10.57
CA VAL A 61 -6.46 -1.44 9.61
C VAL A 61 -6.96 -0.19 10.34
N ASN A 62 -7.81 -0.36 11.35
CA ASN A 62 -8.33 0.74 12.16
C ASN A 62 -7.21 1.42 12.96
N LYS A 63 -6.31 0.66 13.58
CA LYS A 63 -5.13 1.21 14.27
C LYS A 63 -4.23 1.99 13.33
N VAL A 64 -3.96 1.48 12.13
CA VAL A 64 -3.15 2.18 11.11
C VAL A 64 -3.80 3.51 10.74
N LYS A 65 -5.11 3.54 10.51
CA LYS A 65 -5.85 4.78 10.24
C LYS A 65 -5.74 5.77 11.40
N GLU A 66 -6.04 5.34 12.61
CA GLU A 66 -5.96 6.19 13.81
C GLU A 66 -4.55 6.77 14.00
N MET A 67 -3.52 5.93 13.89
CA MET A 67 -2.12 6.32 14.01
C MET A 67 -1.73 7.36 12.96
N THR A 68 -2.21 7.17 11.72
CA THR A 68 -2.01 8.11 10.61
C THR A 68 -2.69 9.45 10.89
N HIS A 69 -3.94 9.45 11.35
CA HIS A 69 -4.65 10.67 11.72
C HIS A 69 -3.93 11.44 12.82
N ARG A 70 -3.49 10.75 13.88
CA ARG A 70 -2.74 11.35 14.99
C ARG A 70 -1.43 12.00 14.54
N PHE A 71 -0.73 11.45 13.55
CA PHE A 71 0.43 12.11 12.96
C PHE A 71 0.04 13.40 12.23
N PHE A 72 -1.00 13.37 11.40
CA PHE A 72 -1.39 14.53 10.60
C PHE A 72 -2.03 15.67 11.42
N GLU A 73 -2.59 15.36 12.59
CA GLU A 73 -3.05 16.32 13.59
C GLU A 73 -1.91 17.05 14.33
N LEU A 74 -0.66 16.59 14.20
CA LEU A 74 0.47 17.27 14.83
C LEU A 74 0.69 18.68 14.25
N PRO A 75 1.30 19.59 15.03
CA PRO A 75 1.76 20.88 14.52
C PRO A 75 2.64 20.71 13.28
N TYR A 76 2.52 21.65 12.34
CA TYR A 76 3.26 21.60 11.08
C TYR A 76 4.78 21.39 11.25
N GLU A 77 5.37 22.03 12.26
CA GLU A 77 6.81 21.90 12.57
C GLU A 77 7.21 20.48 12.99
N GLU A 78 6.30 19.73 13.63
CA GLU A 78 6.55 18.32 13.98
C GLU A 78 6.52 17.44 12.73
N LYS A 79 5.57 17.68 11.82
CA LYS A 79 5.47 16.96 10.54
C LYS A 79 6.68 17.22 9.65
N LEU A 80 7.20 18.45 9.66
CA LEU A 80 8.40 18.85 8.92
C LEU A 80 9.69 18.15 9.37
N LYS A 81 9.75 17.54 10.55
CA LYS A 81 10.94 16.81 11.02
C LYS A 81 11.30 15.62 10.13
N ILE A 82 10.32 15.08 9.41
CA ILE A 82 10.52 13.98 8.45
C ILE A 82 10.31 14.45 7.02
N LYS A 83 10.52 15.74 6.71
CA LYS A 83 10.26 16.31 5.37
C LYS A 83 10.90 15.49 4.24
N LEU A 84 10.13 15.29 3.18
CA LEU A 84 10.61 14.71 1.94
C LEU A 84 11.68 15.59 1.29
N THR A 85 12.88 15.06 1.17
CA THR A 85 14.02 15.74 0.53
C THR A 85 14.84 14.75 -0.29
N ARG A 86 15.69 15.28 -1.18
CA ARG A 86 16.67 14.47 -1.92
C ARG A 86 17.63 13.74 -0.96
N ALA A 87 18.06 14.38 0.12
CA ALA A 87 18.93 13.78 1.13
C ALA A 87 18.26 12.63 1.90
N ALA A 88 16.94 12.71 2.09
CA ALA A 88 16.12 11.63 2.64
C ALA A 88 15.78 10.52 1.63
N GLY A 89 16.36 10.54 0.42
CA GLY A 89 16.06 9.57 -0.63
C GLY A 89 14.62 9.68 -1.15
N TYR A 90 14.05 10.89 -1.15
CA TYR A 90 12.67 11.19 -1.52
C TYR A 90 11.62 10.43 -0.68
N ARG A 91 11.92 10.19 0.60
CA ARG A 91 11.00 9.62 1.60
C ARG A 91 10.59 10.66 2.62
N GLY A 92 9.43 10.47 3.23
CA GLY A 92 8.94 11.27 4.34
C GLY A 92 7.77 12.18 3.98
N TYR A 93 7.55 13.19 4.80
CA TYR A 93 6.38 14.06 4.76
C TYR A 93 6.37 15.01 3.55
N GLN A 94 5.26 14.99 2.83
CA GLN A 94 4.89 15.89 1.73
C GLN A 94 3.81 16.86 2.23
N ARG A 95 4.01 18.16 2.02
CA ARG A 95 3.00 19.17 2.38
C ARG A 95 1.95 19.32 1.29
N ILE A 96 0.80 19.89 1.66
CA ILE A 96 -0.25 20.30 0.72
C ILE A 96 0.34 21.20 -0.39
N GLY A 97 0.02 20.88 -1.64
CA GLY A 97 0.46 21.61 -2.82
C GLY A 97 1.92 21.38 -3.24
N GLU A 98 2.61 20.39 -2.66
CA GLU A 98 3.95 19.99 -3.08
C GLU A 98 3.94 19.11 -4.34
N ASN A 99 2.94 18.24 -4.47
CA ASN A 99 2.75 17.42 -5.67
C ASN A 99 1.96 18.17 -6.75
N TYR A 100 2.30 17.89 -8.00
CA TYR A 100 1.65 18.46 -9.18
C TYR A 100 1.17 17.35 -10.11
N THR A 101 -0.15 17.29 -10.34
CA THR A 101 -0.77 16.36 -11.28
C THR A 101 -1.44 17.13 -12.40
N ASN A 102 -1.06 16.84 -13.65
CA ASN A 102 -1.55 17.54 -14.85
C ASN A 102 -1.44 19.08 -14.75
N GLY A 103 -0.33 19.57 -14.19
CA GLY A 103 -0.04 21.00 -14.02
C GLY A 103 -0.75 21.68 -12.84
N ASN A 104 -1.59 20.97 -12.08
CA ASN A 104 -2.29 21.50 -10.92
C ASN A 104 -1.71 20.96 -9.62
N GLN A 105 -1.74 21.78 -8.56
CA GLN A 105 -1.30 21.36 -7.23
C GLN A 105 -2.30 20.39 -6.61
N ASP A 106 -1.79 19.29 -6.03
CA ASP A 106 -2.60 18.32 -5.32
C ASP A 106 -2.93 18.83 -3.90
N LEU A 107 -4.18 18.65 -3.48
CA LEU A 107 -4.72 19.14 -2.21
C LEU A 107 -4.68 18.06 -1.11
N HIS A 108 -3.53 17.40 -0.97
CA HIS A 108 -3.29 16.43 0.09
C HIS A 108 -1.91 16.62 0.71
N GLU A 109 -1.77 16.22 1.96
CA GLU A 109 -0.49 15.91 2.58
C GLU A 109 -0.29 14.38 2.59
N ALA A 110 0.95 13.91 2.70
CA ALA A 110 1.26 12.48 2.69
C ALA A 110 2.59 12.17 3.40
N ILE A 111 2.82 10.89 3.69
CA ILE A 111 4.14 10.37 4.04
C ILE A 111 4.52 9.33 2.98
N ASP A 112 5.63 9.57 2.29
CA ASP A 112 6.17 8.62 1.33
C ASP A 112 7.11 7.63 2.02
N CYS A 113 6.76 6.36 1.93
CA CYS A 113 7.59 5.24 2.35
C CYS A 113 7.88 4.32 1.17
N TYR A 114 9.12 3.83 1.08
CA TYR A 114 9.55 2.88 0.06
C TYR A 114 10.16 1.65 0.72
N ARG A 115 10.66 0.71 -0.08
CA ARG A 115 11.42 -0.44 0.44
C ARG A 115 12.62 0.05 1.25
N GLU A 116 12.76 -0.45 2.49
CA GLU A 116 13.94 -0.19 3.31
C GLU A 116 15.19 -0.84 2.69
N PHE A 117 16.26 -0.05 2.61
CA PHE A 117 17.58 -0.49 2.20
C PHE A 117 18.60 -0.07 3.26
N ASN A 118 19.27 -1.05 3.87
CA ASN A 118 20.37 -0.79 4.78
C ASN A 118 21.58 -0.33 3.97
N GLN A 119 22.06 0.89 4.24
CA GLN A 119 23.30 1.40 3.66
C GLN A 119 24.45 0.43 3.99
N GLY A 120 25.25 0.06 2.99
CA GLY A 120 26.43 -0.81 3.15
C GLY A 120 26.29 -2.24 2.62
N LYS A 121 25.11 -2.73 2.22
CA LYS A 121 25.01 -4.08 1.59
C LYS A 121 25.47 -4.12 0.12
N TYR A 122 25.53 -2.98 -0.57
CA TYR A 122 25.85 -2.92 -2.02
C TYR A 122 26.70 -1.69 -2.45
N GLY A 123 27.46 -1.08 -1.54
CA GLY A 123 28.37 0.05 -1.84
C GLY A 123 27.99 1.38 -1.18
N GLU A 124 28.91 2.35 -1.24
CA GLU A 124 28.91 3.61 -0.45
C GLU A 124 27.98 4.72 -0.99
N THR A 125 27.21 4.46 -2.04
CA THR A 125 26.17 5.39 -2.51
C THR A 125 24.91 4.59 -2.80
N GLY A 126 23.91 4.72 -1.93
CA GLY A 126 22.56 4.24 -2.27
C GLY A 126 22.11 4.94 -3.54
N LYS A 127 21.62 4.19 -4.53
CA LYS A 127 21.08 4.79 -5.74
C LYS A 127 19.92 5.72 -5.37
N ILE A 128 19.52 6.59 -6.30
CA ILE A 128 18.27 7.36 -6.15
C ILE A 128 17.14 6.38 -5.80
N LEU A 129 16.35 6.70 -4.77
CA LEU A 129 15.31 5.86 -4.17
C LEU A 129 15.77 4.67 -3.31
N GLU A 130 17.06 4.54 -2.96
CA GLU A 130 17.54 3.57 -1.96
C GLU A 130 17.90 4.27 -0.63
N GLY A 131 17.41 3.74 0.49
CA GLY A 131 17.72 4.26 1.82
C GLY A 131 16.67 3.91 2.88
N PRO A 132 16.90 4.34 4.13
CA PRO A 132 15.94 4.16 5.22
C PRO A 132 14.74 5.11 5.07
N ASN A 133 13.55 4.63 5.47
CA ASN A 133 12.37 5.48 5.57
C ASN A 133 12.51 6.53 6.66
N GLN A 134 11.86 7.68 6.48
CA GLN A 134 11.79 8.74 7.48
C GLN A 134 10.55 8.51 8.34
N TRP A 135 10.75 7.87 9.49
CA TRP A 135 9.67 7.55 10.42
C TRP A 135 9.47 8.66 11.46
N PRO A 136 8.21 9.06 11.74
CA PRO A 136 7.96 10.05 12.77
C PRO A 136 8.25 9.46 14.17
N LYS A 137 8.73 10.30 15.09
CA LYS A 137 8.92 9.91 16.50
C LYS A 137 7.61 9.89 17.30
N TYR A 138 6.64 10.69 16.86
CA TYR A 138 5.32 10.79 17.44
C TYR A 138 4.27 10.66 16.33
N PRO A 139 3.17 9.94 16.55
CA PRO A 139 2.91 9.09 17.72
C PRO A 139 3.91 7.92 17.86
N GLN A 140 4.12 7.44 19.09
CA GLN A 140 4.99 6.29 19.37
C GLN A 140 4.43 5.05 18.64
N GLU A 141 5.28 4.09 18.29
CA GLU A 141 4.91 2.85 17.57
C GLU A 141 4.47 3.04 16.11
N TYR A 142 4.53 4.27 15.58
CA TYR A 142 4.14 4.54 14.19
C TYR A 142 4.90 3.66 13.19
N LYS A 143 6.22 3.53 13.39
CA LYS A 143 7.08 2.74 12.51
C LYS A 143 6.65 1.27 12.54
N GLU A 144 6.61 0.68 13.73
CA GLU A 144 6.38 -0.74 13.93
C GLU A 144 5.02 -1.17 13.37
N LEU A 145 3.97 -0.37 13.63
CA LEU A 145 2.63 -0.59 13.13
C LEU A 145 2.56 -0.51 11.59
N MET A 146 3.20 0.50 11.00
CA MET A 146 3.23 0.67 9.55
C MET A 146 4.02 -0.45 8.86
N GLU A 147 5.15 -0.87 9.42
CA GLU A 147 5.94 -1.97 8.89
C GLU A 147 5.20 -3.31 8.93
N GLU A 148 4.47 -3.58 10.02
CA GLU A 148 3.58 -4.76 10.11
C GLU A 148 2.53 -4.73 9.00
N TYR A 149 1.83 -3.61 8.84
CA TYR A 149 0.79 -3.46 7.83
C TYR A 149 1.35 -3.57 6.40
N ILE A 150 2.47 -2.89 6.10
CA ILE A 150 3.16 -2.99 4.80
C ILE A 150 3.57 -4.42 4.51
N LYS A 151 4.08 -5.17 5.50
CA LYS A 151 4.44 -6.58 5.32
C LYS A 151 3.22 -7.40 4.91
N LEU A 152 2.10 -7.28 5.63
CA LEU A 152 0.87 -8.02 5.33
C LEU A 152 0.30 -7.66 3.95
N CYS A 153 0.27 -6.37 3.59
CA CYS A 153 -0.17 -5.93 2.26
C CYS A 153 0.74 -6.48 1.14
N LYS A 154 2.05 -6.59 1.36
CA LYS A 154 2.98 -7.18 0.39
C LYS A 154 2.80 -8.68 0.23
N ASP A 155 2.53 -9.40 1.32
CA ASP A 155 2.27 -10.83 1.26
C ASP A 155 0.91 -11.08 0.56
N LEU A 156 -0.10 -10.27 0.86
CA LEU A 156 -1.39 -10.27 0.17
C LEU A 156 -1.24 -9.96 -1.32
N SER A 157 -0.47 -8.94 -1.71
CA SER A 157 -0.30 -8.58 -3.12
C SER A 157 0.34 -9.70 -3.93
N ARG A 158 1.33 -10.41 -3.37
CA ARG A 158 1.91 -11.61 -3.99
C ARG A 158 0.87 -12.70 -4.23
N ASN A 159 -0.04 -12.89 -3.28
CA ASN A 159 -1.10 -13.88 -3.43
C ASN A 159 -2.10 -13.48 -4.51
N ILE A 160 -2.52 -12.22 -4.57
CA ILE A 160 -3.40 -11.72 -5.63
C ILE A 160 -2.73 -11.87 -7.00
N LEU A 161 -1.43 -11.57 -7.11
CA LEU A 161 -0.65 -11.73 -8.35
C LEU A 161 -0.48 -13.18 -8.81
N ARG A 162 -0.72 -14.19 -7.95
CA ARG A 162 -0.79 -15.60 -8.40
C ARG A 162 -2.07 -15.91 -9.17
N GLY A 163 -3.10 -15.07 -9.02
CA GLY A 163 -4.39 -15.20 -9.68
C GLY A 163 -4.64 -14.22 -10.83
N ILE A 164 -3.62 -13.46 -11.23
CA ILE A 164 -3.61 -12.53 -12.38
C ILE A 164 -2.52 -13.00 -13.35
#